data_AF-A0A6V7JE42-F1
#
_entry.id   AF-A0A6V7JE42-F1
#
_cell.length_a   1.000
_cell.length_b   1.000
_cell.length_c   1.000
_cell.angle_alpha   90.00
_cell.angle_beta   90.00
_cell.angle_gamma   90.00
#
_symmetry.space_group_name_H-M   'P 1'
#
loop_
_entity.id
_entity.type
_entity.pdbx_description
1 polymer ?
#
loop_
_entity_poly.entity_id
_entity_poly.type
_entity_poly.pdbx_seq_one_letter_code
_entity_poly.pdbx_strand_id
1 'polypeptide(L)' 'VFGYDPLIPFKPVIEPNHPGAFLTQHPKDIIKNGLFSDVPWIFGVTTQEGCIRTA' A
#
# COMPACT_ATOMS: atom_id res chain seq x y z
N VAL A 1 -16.94 7.83 15.74
CA VAL A 1 -15.81 8.58 16.34
C VAL A 1 -14.56 8.12 15.62
N PHE A 2 -13.92 9.00 14.86
CA PHE A 2 -12.71 8.70 14.08
C PHE A 2 -11.58 8.28 15.03
N GLY A 3 -10.98 7.11 14.80
CA GLY A 3 -9.81 6.64 15.55
C GLY A 3 -8.64 7.57 15.32
N TYR A 4 -8.35 8.41 16.31
CA TYR A 4 -7.31 9.43 16.31
C TYR A 4 -5.96 8.80 16.71
N ASP A 5 -5.49 7.87 15.91
CA ASP A 5 -4.19 7.23 16.13
C ASP A 5 -3.43 7.12 14.80
N PRO A 6 -2.63 8.14 14.44
CA PRO A 6 -1.92 8.14 13.17
C PRO A 6 -0.60 7.37 13.34
N LEU A 7 -0.67 6.05 13.51
CA LEU A 7 0.49 5.16 13.35
C LEU A 7 1.22 5.41 12.02
N ILE A 8 0.49 5.90 11.01
CA ILE A 8 1.02 6.27 9.71
C ILE A 8 0.45 7.65 9.31
N PRO A 9 1.11 8.76 9.71
CA PRO A 9 0.64 10.11 9.40
C PRO A 9 0.77 10.40 7.90
N PHE A 10 1.85 9.95 7.28
CA PHE A 10 2.12 10.08 5.85
C PHE A 10 2.02 8.71 5.17
N LYS A 11 1.10 8.59 4.22
CA LYS A 11 0.79 7.35 3.50
C LYS A 11 1.23 7.50 2.04
N PRO A 12 1.54 6.40 1.32
CA PRO A 12 1.67 6.45 -0.13
C PRO A 12 0.43 7.08 -0.77
N VAL A 13 0.63 7.92 -1.78
CA VAL A 13 -0.44 8.62 -2.50
C VAL A 13 -0.31 8.36 -4.00
N ILE A 14 -1.39 8.66 -4.73
CA ILE A 14 -1.37 8.70 -6.18
C ILE A 14 -0.76 10.04 -6.58
N GLU A 15 0.35 9.99 -7.31
CA GLU A 15 1.08 11.17 -7.76
C GLU A 15 0.47 11.75 -9.03
N PRO A 16 0.52 13.08 -9.22
CA PRO A 16 0.24 13.68 -10.51
C PRO A 16 1.27 13.22 -11.54
N ASN A 17 0.89 13.21 -12.82
CA ASN A 17 1.79 12.79 -13.87
C ASN A 17 2.92 13.81 -14.09
N HIS A 18 4.15 13.44 -13.72
CA HIS A 18 5.36 14.23 -13.95
C HIS A 18 6.56 13.31 -14.20
N PRO A 19 7.67 13.82 -14.78
CA PRO A 19 8.90 13.04 -14.91
C PRO A 19 9.35 12.52 -13.54
N GLY A 20 9.53 11.20 -13.43
CA GLY A 20 9.97 10.53 -12.21
C GLY A 20 8.86 10.17 -11.21
N ALA A 21 7.58 10.36 -11.53
CA ALA A 21 6.48 9.87 -10.68
C ALA A 21 6.53 8.34 -10.55
N PHE A 22 6.38 7.83 -9.33
CA PHE A 22 6.47 6.40 -9.01
C PHE A 22 5.11 5.70 -9.11
N LEU A 23 4.07 6.26 -8.49
CA LEU A 23 2.73 5.68 -8.43
C LEU A 23 1.68 6.65 -8.98
N THR A 24 1.40 6.56 -10.27
CA THR A 24 0.45 7.45 -10.98
C THR A 24 -0.99 6.91 -11.03
N GLN A 25 -1.21 5.68 -10.58
CA GLN A 25 -2.50 4.99 -10.63
C GLN A 25 -2.77 4.25 -9.33
N HIS A 26 -4.04 3.94 -9.06
CA HIS A 26 -4.39 3.14 -7.89
C HIS A 26 -3.84 1.69 -8.04
N PRO A 27 -3.16 1.12 -7.03
CA PRO A 27 -2.52 -0.20 -7.14
C PRO A 27 -3.46 -1.33 -7.59
N LYS A 28 -4.74 -1.28 -7.19
CA LYS A 28 -5.75 -2.25 -7.66
C LYS A 28 -5.94 -2.25 -9.17
N ASP A 29 -5.88 -1.08 -9.81
CA ASP A 29 -6.07 -0.96 -11.25
C ASP A 29 -4.79 -1.37 -11.99
N ILE A 30 -3.62 -1.06 -11.43
CA ILE A 30 -2.32 -1.55 -11.91
C ILE A 30 -2.31 -3.08 -11.99
N ILE A 31 -2.73 -3.75 -10.91
CA ILE A 31 -2.78 -5.22 -10.83
C ILE A 31 -3.78 -5.79 -11.83
N LYS A 32 -5.01 -5.24 -11.87
CA LYS A 32 -6.06 -5.70 -12.80
C LYS A 32 -5.65 -5.56 -14.27
N ASN A 33 -4.91 -4.51 -14.60
CA ASN A 33 -4.47 -4.23 -15.96
C ASN A 33 -3.14 -4.92 -16.32
N GLY A 34 -2.55 -5.71 -15.42
CA GLY A 34 -1.27 -6.39 -15.67
C GLY A 34 -0.07 -5.43 -15.78
N LEU A 35 -0.20 -4.20 -15.28
CA LEU A 35 0.84 -3.16 -15.36
C LEU A 35 1.87 -3.30 -14.24
N PHE A 36 2.25 -4.52 -13.91
CA PHE A 36 3.21 -4.85 -12.85
C PHE A 36 4.20 -5.91 -13.36
N SER A 37 5.28 -6.12 -12.62
CA SER A 37 6.25 -7.16 -12.94
C SER A 37 5.68 -8.55 -12.63
N ASP A 38 5.38 -9.32 -13.66
CA ASP A 38 4.86 -10.69 -13.55
C ASP A 38 5.98 -11.69 -13.24
N VAL A 39 6.28 -11.85 -11.96
CA VAL A 39 7.27 -12.80 -11.43
C VAL A 39 6.67 -13.55 -10.24
N PRO A 40 7.15 -14.76 -9.88
CA PRO A 40 6.58 -15.53 -8.77
C PRO A 40 6.74 -14.83 -7.41
N TRP A 41 5.64 -14.64 -6.67
CA TRP A 41 5.62 -13.96 -5.36
C TRP A 41 5.18 -14.93 -4.25
N ILE A 42 5.75 -14.77 -3.05
CA ILE A 42 5.35 -15.51 -1.83
C ILE A 42 5.00 -14.47 -0.76
N PHE A 43 3.81 -14.61 -0.15
CA PHE A 43 3.33 -13.76 0.93
C PHE A 43 2.91 -14.59 2.15
N GLY A 44 3.01 -14.00 3.33
CA GLY A 44 2.58 -14.60 4.59
C GLY A 44 2.20 -13.55 5.61
N VAL A 45 1.46 -13.96 6.64
CA VAL A 45 1.08 -13.14 7.80
C VAL A 45 1.34 -13.93 9.08
N THR A 46 1.61 -13.24 10.19
CA THR A 46 1.75 -13.89 11.50
C THR A 46 0.41 -13.97 12.22
N THR A 47 0.30 -14.86 13.21
CA THR A 47 -0.94 -15.06 13.98
C THR A 47 -1.28 -13.89 14.91
N GLN A 48 -0.39 -12.92 15.14
CA GLN A 48 -0.58 -11.82 16.11
C GLN A 48 -0.15 -10.42 15.60
N GLU A 49 -0.25 -10.13 14.30
CA GLU A 49 0.02 -8.77 13.76
C GLU A 49 -0.77 -7.65 14.47
N GLY A 50 -1.98 -7.96 14.96
CA GLY A 50 -2.84 -7.01 15.67
C GLY A 50 -2.23 -6.41 16.95
N CYS A 51 -1.19 -7.03 17.52
CA CYS A 51 -0.45 -6.48 18.66
C CYS A 51 0.17 -5.11 18.37
N ILE A 52 0.43 -4.77 17.10
CA ILE A 52 0.94 -3.46 16.69
C ILE A 52 0.04 -2.28 17.09
N ARG A 53 -1.25 -2.54 17.35
CA ARG A 53 -2.25 -1.53 17.75
C ARG A 53 -2.50 -1.48 19.26
N THR A 54 -1.98 -2.45 20.01
CA THR A 54 -2.37 -2.68 21.42
C THR A 54 -1.21 -2.47 22.40
N ALA A 55 0.04 -2.38 21.90
CA ALA A 55 1.22 -2.09 22.71
C ALA A 55 1.29 -0.63 23.16
#